data_AF-A0A7S4BW16-F1
#
_entry.id   AF-A0A7S4BW16-F1
#
_cell.length_a   1.000
_cell.length_b   1.000
_cell.length_c   1.000
_cell.angle_alpha   90.00
_cell.angle_beta   90.00
_cell.angle_gamma   90.00
#
_symmetry.space_group_name_H-M   'P 1'
#
loop_
_entity.id
_entity.type
_entity.pdbx_description
1 polymer ?
#
loop_
_entity_poly.entity_id
_entity_poly.type
_entity_poly.pdbx_seq_one_letter_code
_entity_poly.pdbx_strand_id
1 'polypeptide(L)'
;YDEYTIWRRKILRPLMEEKDLRALGLLHTTLQPLLLRRTKETRGADGEPIVALPPRHVTVKKLTFSEEEVDFYKALRTQVGKRASCAVDAARVPCALVSMHETASLDCFYTSSSTSSA
;
A
#
# COMPACT_ATOMS: atom_id res chain seq x y z
N TYR A 1 36.29 -18.46 -9.81
CA TYR A 1 35.48 -17.33 -10.30
C TYR A 1 34.32 -17.18 -9.33
N ASP A 2 34.17 -16.04 -8.67
CA ASP A 2 33.18 -15.87 -7.60
C ASP A 2 31.90 -15.20 -8.14
N GLU A 3 30.96 -16.03 -8.59
CA GLU A 3 29.68 -15.60 -9.16
C GLU A 3 28.83 -14.80 -8.15
N TYR A 4 28.94 -15.11 -6.86
CA TYR A 4 28.21 -14.43 -5.80
C TYR A 4 28.70 -13.00 -5.58
N THR A 5 30.02 -12.75 -5.64
CA THR A 5 30.53 -11.38 -5.51
C THR A 5 30.08 -10.46 -6.64
N ILE A 6 29.93 -11.01 -7.86
CA ILE A 6 29.42 -10.28 -9.02
C ILE A 6 27.93 -9.97 -8.82
N TRP A 7 27.14 -10.97 -8.41
CA TRP A 7 25.72 -10.77 -8.09
C TRP A 7 25.54 -9.71 -7.01
N ARG A 8 26.29 -9.82 -5.90
CA ARG A 8 26.19 -8.92 -4.76
C ARG A 8 26.49 -7.47 -5.12
N ARG A 9 27.49 -7.25 -5.97
CA ARG A 9 27.87 -5.91 -6.44
C ARG A 9 26.85 -5.33 -7.44
N LYS A 10 26.38 -6.15 -8.38
CA LYS A 10 25.55 -5.68 -9.50
C LYS A 10 24.06 -5.63 -9.19
N ILE A 11 23.57 -6.45 -8.26
CA ILE A 11 22.15 -6.61 -7.97
C ILE A 11 21.84 -6.31 -6.50
N LEU A 12 22.51 -6.95 -5.52
CA LEU A 12 22.11 -6.84 -4.10
C LEU A 12 22.20 -5.42 -3.56
N ARG A 13 23.40 -4.85 -3.68
CA ARG A 13 23.75 -3.56 -3.11
C ARG A 13 22.92 -2.42 -3.72
N PRO A 14 22.86 -2.26 -5.07
CA PRO A 14 22.11 -1.15 -5.66
C PRO A 14 20.58 -1.25 -5.43
N LEU A 15 20.05 -2.46 -5.25
CA LEU A 15 18.62 -2.64 -4.95
C LEU A 15 18.29 -2.26 -3.49
N MET A 16 19.15 -2.63 -2.53
CA MET A 16 18.92 -2.39 -1.10
C MET A 16 19.23 -0.95 -0.67
N GLU A 17 20.31 -0.37 -1.19
CA GLU A 17 20.81 0.94 -0.74
C GLU A 17 20.21 2.09 -1.55
N GLU A 18 20.15 1.94 -2.88
CA GLU A 18 19.85 3.06 -3.80
C GLU A 18 18.51 2.92 -4.52
N LYS A 19 17.82 1.77 -4.39
CA LYS A 19 16.59 1.42 -5.13
C LYS A 19 16.72 1.65 -6.64
N ASP A 20 17.89 1.34 -7.21
CA ASP A 20 18.17 1.59 -8.62
C ASP A 20 17.31 0.69 -9.53
N LEU A 21 16.51 1.31 -10.40
CA LEU A 21 15.67 0.62 -11.38
C LEU A 21 16.50 -0.18 -12.40
N ARG A 22 17.76 0.19 -12.63
CA ARG A 22 18.65 -0.56 -13.54
C ARG A 22 19.03 -1.92 -12.97
N ALA A 23 19.28 -1.99 -11.67
CA ALA A 23 19.54 -3.25 -10.97
C ALA A 23 18.30 -4.15 -10.98
N LEU A 24 17.11 -3.55 -10.85
CA LEU A 24 15.83 -4.28 -10.99
C LEU A 24 15.65 -4.84 -12.42
N GLY A 25 15.97 -4.07 -13.45
CA GLY A 25 15.95 -4.53 -14.83
C GLY A 25 16.89 -5.71 -15.06
N LEU A 26 18.12 -5.64 -14.55
CA LEU A 26 19.09 -6.73 -14.62
C LEU A 26 18.59 -7.99 -13.91
N LEU A 27 18.04 -7.84 -12.71
CA LEU A 27 17.42 -8.94 -11.96
C LEU A 27 16.29 -9.60 -12.76
N HIS A 28 15.42 -8.79 -13.37
CA HIS A 28 14.31 -9.30 -14.15
C HIS A 28 14.82 -10.12 -15.35
N THR A 29 15.80 -9.61 -16.10
CA THR A 29 16.37 -10.32 -17.26
C THR A 29 17.07 -11.61 -16.88
N THR A 30 17.79 -11.67 -15.75
CA THR A 30 18.48 -12.90 -15.31
C THR A 30 17.52 -13.95 -14.79
N LEU A 31 16.44 -13.54 -14.10
CA LEU A 31 15.45 -14.46 -13.56
C LEU A 31 14.42 -14.90 -14.59
N GLN A 32 14.12 -14.09 -15.61
CA GLN A 32 13.15 -14.39 -16.65
C GLN A 32 13.34 -15.76 -17.34
N PRO A 33 14.55 -16.22 -17.70
CA PRO A 33 14.73 -17.57 -18.27
C PRO A 33 14.68 -18.70 -17.23
N LEU A 34 14.90 -18.39 -15.94
CA LEU A 34 14.90 -19.38 -14.87
C LEU A 34 13.52 -19.59 -14.24
N LEU A 35 12.69 -18.55 -14.23
CA LEU A 35 11.37 -18.54 -13.63
C LEU A 35 10.29 -18.60 -14.69
N LEU A 36 9.32 -19.50 -14.52
CA LEU A 36 8.09 -19.46 -15.31
C LEU A 36 7.03 -18.61 -14.60
N ARG A 37 6.68 -17.46 -15.16
CA ARG A 37 5.58 -16.62 -14.67
C ARG A 37 4.37 -16.71 -15.60
N ARG A 38 3.34 -17.46 -15.19
CA ARG A 38 2.00 -17.43 -15.82
C ARG A 38 1.03 -16.68 -14.92
N THR A 39 0.17 -15.87 -15.52
CA THR A 39 -0.93 -15.19 -14.83
C THR A 39 -2.24 -15.91 -15.11
N LYS A 40 -3.25 -15.72 -14.25
CA LYS A 40 -4.60 -16.27 -14.50
C LYS A 40 -5.26 -15.67 -15.75
N GLU A 41 -4.68 -14.60 -16.30
CA GLU A 41 -5.05 -13.94 -17.56
C GLU A 41 -4.30 -14.49 -18.78
N THR A 42 -3.30 -15.35 -18.58
CA THR A 42 -2.57 -15.95 -19.69
C THR A 42 -3.55 -16.78 -20.53
N ARG A 43 -3.60 -16.54 -21.83
CA ARG A 43 -4.45 -17.27 -22.77
C ARG A 43 -3.79 -18.58 -23.19
N GLY A 44 -4.58 -19.65 -23.28
CA GLY A 44 -4.17 -20.93 -23.83
C GLY A 44 -4.03 -20.90 -25.36
N ALA A 45 -3.70 -22.05 -25.95
CA ALA A 45 -3.59 -22.20 -27.40
C ALA A 45 -4.93 -21.93 -28.13
N ASP A 46 -6.05 -22.16 -27.44
CA ASP A 46 -7.40 -22.01 -27.96
C ASP A 46 -7.94 -20.57 -27.86
N GLY A 47 -7.14 -19.63 -27.33
CA GLY A 47 -7.52 -18.23 -27.16
C GLY A 47 -8.27 -17.90 -25.86
N GLU A 48 -8.72 -18.93 -25.12
CA GLU A 48 -9.39 -18.79 -23.83
C GLU A 48 -8.40 -18.61 -22.66
N PRO A 49 -8.79 -17.92 -21.56
CA PRO A 49 -7.94 -17.83 -20.36
C PRO A 49 -7.69 -19.23 -19.77
N ILE A 50 -6.47 -19.50 -19.29
CA ILE A 50 -6.11 -20.81 -18.69
C ILE A 50 -7.08 -21.21 -17.58
N VAL A 51 -7.63 -20.23 -16.84
CA VAL A 51 -8.66 -20.45 -15.82
C VAL A 51 -9.77 -19.41 -15.98
N ALA A 52 -11.01 -19.87 -16.18
CA ALA A 52 -12.19 -19.03 -16.13
C ALA A 52 -12.47 -18.65 -14.67
N LEU A 53 -12.17 -17.41 -14.30
CA LEU A 53 -12.43 -16.90 -12.96
C LEU A 53 -13.79 -16.22 -12.87
N PRO A 54 -14.54 -16.42 -11.79
CA PRO A 54 -15.71 -15.60 -11.51
C PRO A 54 -15.29 -14.13 -11.28
N PRO A 55 -16.21 -13.18 -11.47
CA PRO A 55 -15.92 -11.77 -11.24
C PRO A 55 -15.44 -11.52 -9.81
N ARG A 56 -14.45 -10.64 -9.68
CA ARG A 56 -13.91 -10.25 -8.37
C ARG A 56 -14.91 -9.35 -7.66
N HIS A 57 -15.39 -9.78 -6.50
CA HIS A 57 -16.17 -8.94 -5.59
C HIS A 57 -15.29 -8.45 -4.43
N VAL A 58 -15.19 -7.12 -4.27
CA VAL A 58 -14.48 -6.50 -3.14
C VAL A 58 -15.52 -5.90 -2.21
N THR A 59 -15.64 -6.45 -1.01
CA THR A 59 -16.57 -5.96 0.00
C THR A 59 -15.80 -5.31 1.14
N VAL A 60 -15.99 -4.01 1.32
CA VAL A 60 -15.44 -3.27 2.48
C VAL A 60 -16.38 -3.49 3.67
N LYS A 61 -15.90 -4.22 4.68
CA LYS A 61 -16.64 -4.40 5.94
C LYS A 61 -16.23 -3.30 6.92
N LYS A 62 -17.17 -2.42 7.24
CA LYS A 62 -17.00 -1.44 8.33
C LYS A 62 -17.30 -2.14 9.65
N LEU A 63 -16.37 -2.07 10.60
CA LEU A 63 -16.50 -2.66 11.92
C LEU A 63 -16.77 -1.55 12.95
N THR A 64 -17.59 -1.86 13.94
CA THR A 64 -17.76 -1.02 15.13
C THR A 64 -16.71 -1.43 16.15
N PHE A 65 -15.93 -0.46 16.63
CA PHE A 65 -14.96 -0.67 17.70
C PHE A 65 -15.66 -0.89 19.04
N SER A 66 -15.04 -1.64 19.94
CA SER A 66 -15.49 -1.72 21.35
C SER A 66 -15.23 -0.40 22.07
N GLU A 67 -15.90 -0.16 23.21
CA GLU A 67 -15.68 1.08 23.99
C GLU A 67 -14.20 1.24 24.41
N GLU A 68 -13.56 0.14 24.83
CA GLU A 68 -12.13 0.12 25.18
C GLU A 68 -11.22 0.50 24.00
N GLU A 69 -11.51 -0.03 22.81
CA GLU A 69 -10.76 0.28 21.59
C GLU A 69 -10.95 1.73 21.16
N VAL A 70 -12.18 2.24 21.25
CA VAL A 70 -12.49 3.64 20.94
C VAL A 70 -11.69 4.57 21.84
N ASP A 71 -11.64 4.29 23.14
CA ASP A 71 -10.91 5.12 24.10
C ASP A 71 -9.40 5.04 23.88
N PHE A 72 -8.87 3.85 23.57
CA PHE A 72 -7.48 3.67 23.17
C PHE A 72 -7.12 4.50 21.93
N TYR A 73 -7.92 4.40 20.86
CA TYR A 73 -7.65 5.14 19.62
C TYR A 73 -7.83 6.66 19.79
N LYS A 74 -8.76 7.12 20.63
CA LYS A 74 -8.91 8.53 21.00
C LYS A 74 -7.70 9.05 21.77
N ALA A 75 -7.20 8.30 22.75
CA ALA A 75 -6.01 8.64 23.50
C ALA A 75 -4.79 8.73 22.58
N LEU A 76 -4.61 7.74 21.69
CA LEU A 76 -3.54 7.75 20.69
C LEU A 76 -3.63 8.95 19.76
N ARG A 77 -4.82 9.28 19.24
CA ARG A 77 -5.05 10.46 18.38
C ARG A 77 -4.65 11.74 19.09
N THR A 78 -5.01 11.88 20.37
CA THR A 78 -4.68 13.06 21.18
C THR A 78 -3.16 13.18 21.41
N GLN A 79 -2.48 12.08 21.70
CA GLN A 79 -1.03 12.07 21.89
C GLN A 79 -0.27 12.44 20.61
N VAL A 80 -0.68 11.87 19.48
CA VAL A 80 -0.09 12.17 18.17
C VAL A 80 -0.38 13.62 17.77
N GLY A 81 -1.61 14.10 17.99
CA GLY A 81 -2.01 15.49 17.72
C GLY A 81 -1.16 16.51 18.47
N LYS A 82 -0.91 16.31 19.77
CA LYS A 82 -0.02 17.17 20.57
C LYS A 82 1.42 17.19 20.04
N ARG A 83 1.95 16.03 19.66
CA ARG A 83 3.31 15.96 19.09
C ARG A 83 3.37 16.62 17.72
N ALA A 84 2.33 16.48 16.92
CA ALA A 84 2.23 17.12 15.62
C ALA A 84 2.14 18.64 15.77
N SER A 85 1.32 19.17 16.69
CA SER A 85 1.24 20.62 16.94
C SER A 85 2.59 21.16 17.39
N CYS A 86 3.25 20.51 18.36
CA CYS A 86 4.59 20.92 18.79
C CYS A 86 5.63 20.87 17.65
N ALA A 87 5.51 19.94 16.70
CA ALA A 87 6.40 19.86 15.53
C ALA A 87 6.14 20.97 14.49
N VAL A 88 4.89 21.41 14.36
CA VAL A 88 4.51 22.57 13.54
C VAL A 88 5.05 23.85 14.19
N ASP A 89 4.88 24.01 15.50
CA ASP A 89 5.39 25.16 16.26
C ASP A 89 6.92 25.25 16.21
N ALA A 90 7.62 24.11 16.20
CA ALA A 90 9.07 24.02 16.04
C ALA A 90 9.54 24.14 14.57
N ALA A 91 8.65 24.49 13.64
CA ALA A 91 8.91 24.61 12.19
C ALA A 91 9.56 23.37 11.54
N ARG A 92 9.40 22.19 12.15
CA ARG A 92 9.98 20.92 11.66
C ARG A 92 9.15 20.31 10.54
N VAL A 93 7.85 20.59 10.52
CA VAL A 93 6.89 20.13 9.51
C VAL A 93 6.01 21.32 9.10
N PRO A 94 5.78 21.57 7.80
CA PRO A 94 4.88 22.64 7.37
C PRO A 94 3.43 22.32 7.79
N CYS A 95 2.73 23.34 8.30
CA CYS A 95 1.34 23.23 8.80
C CYS A 95 0.39 22.55 7.79
N ALA A 96 0.57 22.81 6.48
CA ALA A 96 -0.22 22.23 5.39
C ALA A 96 -0.19 20.69 5.32
N LEU A 97 0.88 20.05 5.80
CA LEU A 97 1.04 18.59 5.75
C LEU A 97 0.30 17.89 6.91
N VAL A 98 0.11 18.59 8.03
CA VAL A 98 -0.59 18.07 9.22
C VAL A 98 -2.11 18.24 9.09
N SER A 99 -2.58 19.38 8.58
CA SER A 99 -4.01 19.66 8.41
C SER A 99 -4.72 18.69 7.44
N MET A 100 -3.99 18.06 6.51
CA MET A 100 -4.54 17.08 5.56
C MET A 100 -5.01 15.77 6.21
N HIS A 101 -4.47 15.41 7.38
CA HIS A 101 -4.80 14.15 8.05
C HIS A 101 -5.82 14.33 9.20
N GLU A 102 -6.16 15.57 9.56
CA GLU A 102 -7.03 15.88 10.71
C GLU A 102 -8.53 15.89 10.36
N THR A 103 -8.87 16.00 9.07
CA THR A 103 -10.26 15.94 8.56
C THR A 103 -10.86 14.54 8.49
N ALA A 104 -10.07 13.49 8.75
CA ALA A 104 -10.56 12.11 8.88
C ALA A 104 -11.08 11.86 10.31
N SER A 105 -12.07 12.64 10.75
CA SER A 105 -12.92 12.23 11.86
C SER A 105 -13.91 11.16 11.39
N LEU A 106 -14.12 10.18 12.26
CA LEU A 106 -14.95 8.98 12.07
C LEU A 106 -16.45 9.23 11.81
N ASP A 107 -16.88 10.48 11.61
CA ASP A 107 -18.29 10.86 11.50
C ASP A 107 -18.70 11.49 10.15
N CYS A 108 -17.83 11.50 9.12
CA CYS A 108 -18.19 12.01 7.78
C CYS A 108 -18.45 10.92 6.72
N PHE A 109 -18.59 9.64 7.11
CA PHE A 109 -19.13 8.60 6.22
C PHE A 109 -20.59 8.23 6.56
N TYR A 110 -21.22 9.02 7.44
CA TYR A 110 -22.62 8.89 7.86
C TYR A 110 -23.35 10.19 7.54
N THR A 111 -23.86 10.33 6.32
CA THR A 111 -25.16 10.95 6.03
C THR A 111 -25.57 10.72 4.58
N SER A 112 -26.67 9.98 4.44
CA SER A 112 -27.72 10.09 3.41
C SER A 112 -27.37 10.00 1.92
N SER A 113 -27.73 8.87 1.33
CA SER A 113 -28.44 8.85 0.04
C SER A 113 -29.55 7.79 0.10
N SER A 114 -30.59 8.09 0.89
CA SER A 114 -31.92 7.51 0.67
C SER A 114 -32.70 8.47 -0.23
N THR A 115 -32.87 8.11 -1.49
CA THR A 115 -33.95 8.52 -2.39
C THR A 115 -34.21 7.31 -3.28
N SER A 116 -35.07 6.38 -2.85
CA SER A 116 -36.49 6.32 -3.22
C SER A 116 -36.71 6.34 -4.74
N SER A 117 -37.01 5.15 -5.24
CA SER A 117 -37.75 4.77 -6.44
C SER A 117 -38.73 5.80 -7.02
N ALA A 118 -38.63 6.00 -8.34
CA ALA A 118 -39.75 5.96 -9.29
C ALA A 118 -39.22 5.49 -10.65
#